data_AF-A0A7H8S5S1-F1
#
_entry.id   AF-A0A7H8S5S1-F1
#
_cell.length_a   1.000
_cell.length_b   1.000
_cell.length_c   1.000
_cell.angle_alpha   90.00
_cell.angle_beta   90.00
_cell.angle_gamma   90.00
#
_symmetry.space_group_name_H-M   'P 1'
#
loop_
_entity.id
_entity.type
_entity.pdbx_description
1 polymer ?
#
loop_
_entity_poly.entity_id
_entity_poly.type
_entity_poly.pdbx_seq_one_letter_code
_entity_poly.pdbx_strand_id
1 'polypeptide(L)'
;MEQAKTTLEQKWQEENGNKKIPPGKQINFTDPDSSIMLTKHHGVQQCYNHLAWVDVKAHIILGAHTSNNASDQLGLQPTLEHAEKMCGSLKDIQAGADAGFFSANNIAFMRRKGTDFYASYAVAKSPYAKDKFAYDAQSDTYTCPEGQMLSRQKTKKSGKIGEYSNKEACQSCPLSPHCTKAKDGIRKIERDMENDPIREEAKAKADSEKGKEILKQRKSVRNLYGQHFKCRDEWETDAWTWDGQCFT
;
A
#
# COMPACT_ATOMS: atom_id res chain seq x y z
N MET A 1 9.48 26.82 23.84
CA MET A 1 8.75 27.26 22.62
C MET A 1 9.70 27.58 21.47
N GLU A 2 10.78 28.32 21.71
CA GLU A 2 11.76 28.70 20.68
C GLU A 2 12.45 27.50 20.02
N GLN A 3 12.92 26.52 20.80
CA GLN A 3 13.48 25.27 20.27
C GLN A 3 12.52 24.52 19.34
N ALA A 4 11.24 24.38 19.72
CA ALA A 4 10.24 23.74 18.89
C ALA A 4 9.97 24.50 17.58
N LYS A 5 10.02 25.83 17.61
CA LYS A 5 9.90 26.66 16.41
C LYS A 5 11.11 26.44 15.49
N THR A 6 12.32 26.44 16.03
CA THR A 6 13.55 26.18 15.26
C THR A 6 13.55 24.77 14.65
N THR A 7 13.15 23.75 15.40
CA THR A 7 13.05 22.37 14.89
C THR A 7 12.01 22.25 13.77
N LEU A 8 10.86 22.92 13.91
CA LEU A 8 9.84 22.98 12.86
C LEU A 8 10.40 23.61 11.59
N GLU A 9 11.11 24.73 11.71
CA GLU A 9 11.72 25.45 10.58
C GLU A 9 12.79 24.59 9.88
N GLN A 10 13.65 23.91 10.63
CA GLN A 10 14.69 23.01 10.11
C GLN A 10 14.09 21.80 9.38
N LYS A 11 13.21 21.04 10.02
CA LYS A 11 12.56 19.86 9.39
C LYS A 11 11.78 20.25 8.14
N TRP A 12 11.11 21.41 8.18
CA TRP A 12 10.41 21.92 7.02
C TRP A 12 11.36 22.27 5.87
N GLN A 13 12.50 22.91 6.16
CA GLN A 13 13.52 23.18 5.15
C GLN A 13 14.10 21.92 4.54
N GLU A 14 14.37 20.89 5.34
CA GLU A 14 14.89 19.60 4.84
C GLU A 14 13.89 18.91 3.90
N GLU A 15 12.62 18.86 4.27
CA GLU A 15 11.57 18.17 3.50
C GLU A 15 11.08 18.97 2.29
N ASN A 16 11.05 20.30 2.38
CA ASN A 16 10.33 21.17 1.45
C ASN A 16 11.20 22.29 0.83
N GLY A 17 12.47 22.37 1.20
CA GLY A 17 13.38 23.44 0.79
C GLY A 17 12.89 24.81 1.29
N ASN A 18 13.02 25.84 0.44
CA ASN A 18 12.67 27.22 0.79
C ASN A 18 11.16 27.54 0.71
N LYS A 19 10.28 26.54 0.73
CA LYS A 19 8.83 26.79 0.72
C LYS A 19 8.38 27.42 2.04
N LYS A 20 7.32 28.23 2.01
CA LYS A 20 6.75 28.83 3.21
C LYS A 20 6.03 27.78 4.06
N ILE A 21 6.26 27.80 5.38
CA ILE A 21 5.56 26.92 6.34
C ILE A 21 4.06 27.28 6.36
N PRO A 22 3.15 26.30 6.22
CA PRO A 22 1.72 26.53 6.30
C PRO A 22 1.31 27.06 7.69
N PRO A 23 0.35 27.99 7.78
CA PRO A 23 -0.04 28.66 9.03
C PRO A 23 -0.66 27.76 10.11
N GLY A 24 -0.82 26.45 9.86
CA GLY A 24 -1.32 25.45 10.81
C GLY A 24 -0.38 24.26 11.04
N LYS A 25 0.85 24.30 10.53
CA LYS A 25 1.83 23.22 10.77
C LYS A 25 2.28 23.29 12.22
N GLN A 26 2.08 22.20 12.95
CA GLN A 26 2.44 22.06 14.35
C GLN A 26 3.43 20.92 14.50
N ILE A 27 4.33 21.04 15.49
CA ILE A 27 5.11 19.93 16.03
C ILE A 27 4.79 19.76 17.50
N ASN A 28 5.00 18.57 18.04
CA ASN A 28 4.83 18.32 19.45
C ASN A 28 5.94 19.02 20.25
N PHE A 29 5.58 19.69 21.35
CA PHE A 29 6.55 20.33 22.24
C PHE A 29 7.32 19.36 23.12
N THR A 30 6.71 18.23 23.48
CA THR A 30 7.30 17.22 24.37
C THR A 30 8.14 16.21 23.60
N ASP A 31 7.70 15.85 22.39
CA ASP A 31 8.39 14.90 21.52
C ASP A 31 8.41 15.39 20.06
N PRO A 32 9.40 16.24 19.68
CA PRO A 32 9.47 16.86 18.36
C PRO A 32 9.56 15.88 17.18
N ASP A 33 9.85 14.60 17.44
CA ASP A 33 9.93 13.54 16.43
C ASP A 33 8.60 12.84 16.17
N SER A 34 7.64 12.97 17.10
CA SER A 34 6.27 12.49 16.92
C SER A 34 5.51 13.30 15.86
N SER A 35 4.49 12.67 15.27
CA SER A 35 3.64 13.31 14.25
C SER A 35 2.17 13.26 14.60
N ILE A 36 1.46 14.34 14.22
CA ILE A 36 0.01 14.42 14.32
C ILE A 36 -0.58 13.56 13.20
N MET A 37 -1.13 12.41 13.57
CA MET A 37 -1.76 11.48 12.63
C MET A 37 -3.27 11.44 12.85
N LEU A 38 -4.03 11.34 11.76
CA LEU A 38 -5.48 11.14 11.80
C LEU A 38 -5.78 9.71 12.28
N THR A 39 -6.61 9.61 13.31
CA THR A 39 -7.09 8.33 13.83
C THR A 39 -8.37 7.91 13.12
N LYS A 40 -8.73 6.62 13.25
CA LYS A 40 -9.96 6.06 12.66
C LYS A 40 -11.25 6.74 13.14
N HIS A 41 -11.21 7.44 14.28
CA HIS A 41 -12.38 8.12 14.85
C HIS A 41 -12.45 9.61 14.51
N HIS A 42 -11.80 10.03 13.41
CA HIS A 42 -11.70 11.43 13.00
C HIS A 42 -11.06 12.37 14.04
N GLY A 43 -10.37 11.79 15.03
CA GLY A 43 -9.51 12.53 15.95
C GLY A 43 -8.10 12.64 15.37
N VAL A 44 -7.27 13.46 16.00
CA VAL A 44 -5.83 13.49 15.75
C VAL A 44 -5.10 13.00 16.99
N GLN A 45 -4.04 12.23 16.79
CA GLN A 45 -3.19 11.74 17.87
C GLN A 45 -1.73 12.05 17.54
N GLN A 46 -0.97 12.47 18.55
CA GLN A 46 0.48 12.50 18.45
C GLN A 46 1.00 11.09 18.62
N CYS A 47 1.61 10.54 17.57
CA CYS A 47 2.14 9.19 17.61
C CYS A 47 3.23 8.98 16.56
N TYR A 48 3.82 7.80 16.61
CA TYR A 48 4.60 7.21 15.54
C TYR A 48 3.78 6.11 14.86
N ASN A 49 4.11 5.86 13.61
CA ASN A 49 3.65 4.68 12.91
C ASN A 49 4.64 3.54 13.16
N HIS A 50 4.21 2.50 13.87
CA HIS A 50 5.01 1.33 14.16
C HIS A 50 4.62 0.18 13.23
N LEU A 51 5.62 -0.40 12.61
CA LEU A 51 5.52 -1.51 11.69
C LEU A 51 6.32 -2.69 12.22
N ALA A 52 5.80 -3.90 12.02
CA ALA A 52 6.49 -5.12 12.42
C ALA A 52 6.40 -6.19 11.34
N TRP A 53 7.45 -6.99 11.22
CA TRP A 53 7.49 -8.23 10.46
C TRP A 53 7.37 -9.40 11.41
N VAL A 54 6.37 -10.26 11.20
CA VAL A 54 5.99 -11.29 12.16
C VAL A 54 5.98 -12.66 11.49
N ASP A 55 6.59 -13.63 12.13
CA ASP A 55 6.34 -15.04 11.83
C ASP A 55 4.96 -15.42 12.38
N VAL A 56 4.05 -15.83 11.51
CA VAL A 56 2.67 -16.16 11.91
C VAL A 56 2.58 -17.46 12.70
N LYS A 57 3.45 -18.42 12.41
CA LYS A 57 3.47 -19.74 13.05
C LYS A 57 4.09 -19.67 14.44
N ALA A 58 5.22 -18.98 14.56
CA ALA A 58 5.93 -18.83 15.83
C ALA A 58 5.40 -17.67 16.68
N HIS A 59 4.63 -16.75 16.11
CA HIS A 59 4.17 -15.52 16.76
C HIS A 59 5.32 -14.61 17.25
N ILE A 60 6.43 -14.60 16.53
CA ILE A 60 7.64 -13.82 16.87
C ILE A 60 7.79 -12.65 15.91
N ILE A 61 8.19 -11.49 16.44
CA ILE A 61 8.59 -10.32 15.65
C ILE A 61 10.03 -10.53 15.16
N LEU A 62 10.20 -10.62 13.85
CA LEU A 62 11.50 -10.80 13.20
C LEU A 62 12.16 -9.45 12.84
N GLY A 63 11.35 -8.41 12.64
CA GLY A 63 11.82 -7.07 12.32
C GLY A 63 10.78 -6.01 12.68
N ALA A 64 11.24 -4.78 12.84
CA ALA A 64 10.37 -3.65 13.17
C ALA A 64 10.90 -2.34 12.59
N HIS A 65 10.01 -1.41 12.30
CA HIS A 65 10.37 -0.07 11.86
C HIS A 65 9.42 0.95 12.48
N THR A 66 9.96 2.07 12.94
CA THR A 66 9.19 3.19 13.46
C THR A 66 9.36 4.37 12.52
N SER A 67 8.24 4.90 12.04
CA SER A 67 8.21 6.03 11.12
C SER A 67 7.33 7.15 11.68
N ASN A 68 7.68 8.39 11.36
CA ASN A 68 6.81 9.55 11.56
C ASN A 68 5.85 9.76 10.37
N ASN A 69 5.90 8.90 9.35
CA ASN A 69 5.01 8.96 8.20
C ASN A 69 3.66 8.28 8.51
N ALA A 70 2.57 9.00 8.27
CA ALA A 70 1.22 8.47 8.42
C ALA A 70 0.86 7.40 7.38
N SER A 71 1.59 7.33 6.26
CA SER A 71 1.39 6.32 5.22
C SER A 71 2.19 5.07 5.53
N ASP A 72 1.49 3.93 5.61
CA ASP A 72 2.12 2.63 5.82
C ASP A 72 2.97 2.19 4.62
N GLN A 73 2.67 2.69 3.42
CA GLN A 73 3.33 2.26 2.19
C GLN A 73 4.86 2.35 2.27
N LEU A 74 5.38 3.39 2.91
CA LEU A 74 6.82 3.64 2.98
C LEU A 74 7.53 2.79 4.03
N GLY A 75 6.80 2.21 4.98
CA GLY A 75 7.39 1.41 6.05
C GLY A 75 7.68 -0.04 5.64
N LEU A 76 7.16 -0.54 4.51
CA LEU A 76 7.36 -1.93 4.09
C LEU A 76 8.83 -2.28 3.89
N GLN A 77 9.52 -1.50 3.05
CA GLN A 77 10.90 -1.78 2.70
C GLN A 77 11.85 -1.74 3.92
N PRO A 78 11.83 -0.68 4.76
CA PRO A 78 12.67 -0.64 5.96
C PRO A 78 12.37 -1.77 6.95
N THR A 79 11.10 -2.19 7.06
CA THR A 79 10.72 -3.28 7.97
C THR A 79 11.25 -4.63 7.48
N LEU A 80 11.15 -4.90 6.17
CA LEU A 80 11.72 -6.11 5.58
C LEU A 80 13.25 -6.12 5.72
N GLU A 81 13.92 -5.02 5.41
CA GLU A 81 15.39 -4.91 5.50
C GLU A 81 15.88 -5.15 6.94
N HIS A 82 15.15 -4.65 7.94
CA HIS A 82 15.47 -4.95 9.33
C HIS A 82 15.28 -6.44 9.65
N ALA A 83 14.19 -7.06 9.19
CA ALA A 83 13.99 -8.50 9.37
C ALA A 83 15.08 -9.34 8.67
N GLU A 84 15.51 -8.94 7.46
CA GLU A 84 16.61 -9.60 6.76
C GLU A 84 17.95 -9.47 7.51
N LYS A 85 18.19 -8.33 8.16
CA LYS A 85 19.38 -8.15 9.00
C LYS A 85 19.40 -9.09 10.21
N MET A 86 18.24 -9.38 10.78
CA MET A 86 18.12 -10.23 11.97
C MET A 86 18.10 -11.72 11.65
N CYS A 87 17.44 -12.11 10.55
CA CYS A 87 17.14 -13.50 10.23
C CYS A 87 17.87 -14.04 8.99
N GLY A 88 18.60 -13.19 8.26
CA GLY A 88 19.16 -13.53 6.96
C GLY A 88 18.16 -13.33 5.82
N SER A 89 18.44 -13.91 4.66
CA SER A 89 17.63 -13.69 3.46
C SER A 89 16.19 -14.17 3.65
N LEU A 90 15.23 -13.29 3.30
CA LEU A 90 13.79 -13.55 3.34
C LEU A 90 13.24 -13.90 1.93
N LYS A 91 14.05 -14.61 1.15
CA LYS A 91 13.72 -15.08 -0.20
C LYS A 91 12.90 -16.37 -0.13
N ASP A 92 12.02 -16.58 -1.11
CA ASP A 92 11.22 -17.80 -1.28
C ASP A 92 10.18 -18.06 -0.17
N ILE A 93 10.00 -17.09 0.73
CA ILE A 93 8.98 -17.13 1.79
C ILE A 93 7.67 -16.48 1.33
N GLN A 94 6.55 -16.82 1.99
CA GLN A 94 5.24 -16.21 1.72
C GLN A 94 4.97 -15.04 2.66
N ALA A 95 4.65 -13.86 2.14
CA ALA A 95 4.39 -12.68 2.96
C ALA A 95 2.98 -12.10 2.74
N GLY A 96 2.20 -11.94 3.82
CA GLY A 96 0.89 -11.29 3.84
C GLY A 96 0.94 -9.87 4.42
N ALA A 97 0.23 -8.92 3.81
CA ALA A 97 0.16 -7.53 4.26
C ALA A 97 -1.26 -6.93 4.19
N ASP A 98 -1.46 -5.86 4.98
CA ASP A 98 -2.69 -5.05 4.97
C ASP A 98 -2.78 -4.13 3.73
N ALA A 99 -3.97 -3.58 3.49
CA ALA A 99 -4.25 -2.72 2.33
C ALA A 99 -3.44 -1.42 2.30
N GLY A 100 -2.94 -0.97 3.46
CA GLY A 100 -2.01 0.17 3.55
C GLY A 100 -0.71 -0.05 2.80
N PHE A 101 -0.30 -1.30 2.59
CA PHE A 101 0.94 -1.65 1.88
C PHE A 101 0.75 -1.92 0.39
N PHE A 102 -0.49 -1.93 -0.10
CA PHE A 102 -0.81 -2.22 -1.49
C PHE A 102 -0.38 -1.07 -2.41
N SER A 103 0.85 -1.15 -2.93
CA SER A 103 1.40 -0.19 -3.89
C SER A 103 2.25 -0.92 -4.94
N ALA A 104 2.27 -0.41 -6.17
CA ALA A 104 3.07 -1.01 -7.24
C ALA A 104 4.57 -1.05 -6.89
N ASN A 105 5.07 -0.02 -6.22
CA ASN A 105 6.46 0.04 -5.73
C ASN A 105 6.76 -1.08 -4.73
N ASN A 106 5.88 -1.31 -3.75
CA ASN A 106 6.04 -2.37 -2.76
C ASN A 106 5.94 -3.75 -3.41
N ILE A 107 4.96 -3.97 -4.29
CA ILE A 107 4.80 -5.24 -5.01
C ILE A 107 6.05 -5.53 -5.84
N ALA A 108 6.56 -4.55 -6.59
CA ALA A 108 7.78 -4.69 -7.39
C ALA A 108 9.02 -4.90 -6.52
N PHE A 109 9.12 -4.22 -5.37
CA PHE A 109 10.20 -4.40 -4.41
C PHE A 109 10.23 -5.82 -3.84
N MET A 110 9.09 -6.32 -3.37
CA MET A 110 8.98 -7.69 -2.83
C MET A 110 9.30 -8.74 -3.89
N ARG A 111 8.86 -8.52 -5.14
CA ARG A 111 9.23 -9.38 -6.28
C ARG A 111 10.75 -9.42 -6.50
N ARG A 112 11.44 -8.27 -6.44
CA ARG A 112 12.91 -8.22 -6.57
C ARG A 112 13.63 -8.92 -5.41
N LYS A 113 13.07 -8.88 -4.21
CA LYS A 113 13.57 -9.61 -3.03
C LYS A 113 13.30 -11.11 -3.10
N GLY A 114 12.49 -11.56 -4.05
CA GLY A 114 12.13 -12.97 -4.20
C GLY A 114 11.14 -13.45 -3.15
N THR A 115 10.44 -12.54 -2.46
CA THR A 115 9.41 -12.89 -1.48
C THR A 115 8.06 -13.04 -2.17
N ASP A 116 7.36 -14.15 -1.92
CA ASP A 116 6.02 -14.43 -2.44
C ASP A 116 4.97 -13.56 -1.72
N PHE A 117 4.80 -12.32 -2.18
CA PHE A 117 4.01 -11.29 -1.50
C PHE A 117 2.53 -11.28 -1.90
N TYR A 118 1.66 -11.14 -0.89
CA TYR A 118 0.21 -11.03 -0.96
C TYR A 118 -0.23 -9.85 -0.10
N ALA A 119 -0.99 -8.91 -0.67
CA ALA A 119 -1.51 -7.77 0.05
C ALA A 119 -3.02 -7.70 -0.10
N SER A 120 -3.70 -7.40 1.02
CA SER A 120 -5.10 -6.98 0.96
C SER A 120 -5.20 -5.71 0.12
N TYR A 121 -6.38 -5.41 -0.43
CA TYR A 121 -6.60 -4.18 -1.17
C TYR A 121 -8.01 -3.65 -0.93
N ALA A 122 -8.18 -2.34 -1.08
CA ALA A 122 -9.48 -1.71 -0.95
C ALA A 122 -10.33 -2.01 -2.19
N VAL A 123 -11.55 -2.52 -1.96
CA VAL A 123 -12.57 -2.69 -3.00
C VAL A 123 -13.54 -1.53 -2.89
N ALA A 124 -13.72 -0.80 -3.98
CA ALA A 124 -14.70 0.27 -4.01
C ALA A 124 -16.12 -0.32 -4.09
N LYS A 125 -17.04 0.24 -3.29
CA LYS A 125 -18.44 -0.21 -3.26
C LYS A 125 -19.26 0.24 -4.47
N SER A 126 -18.78 1.26 -5.20
CA SER A 126 -19.51 1.79 -6.35
C SER A 126 -19.47 0.79 -7.52
N PRO A 127 -20.61 0.52 -8.17
CA PRO A 127 -20.64 -0.32 -9.38
C PRO A 127 -19.88 0.31 -10.56
N TYR A 128 -19.58 1.61 -10.48
CA TYR A 128 -18.82 2.35 -11.51
C TYR A 128 -17.45 2.79 -11.00
N ALA A 129 -16.89 2.12 -10.01
CA ALA A 129 -15.50 2.32 -9.64
C ALA A 129 -14.56 1.78 -10.74
N LYS A 130 -13.31 2.28 -10.80
CA LYS A 130 -12.35 1.95 -11.87
C LYS A 130 -12.11 0.44 -12.00
N ASP A 131 -12.12 -0.29 -10.89
CA ASP A 131 -11.96 -1.75 -10.82
C ASP A 131 -13.13 -2.52 -11.45
N LYS A 132 -14.24 -1.85 -11.80
CA LYS A 132 -15.36 -2.43 -12.55
C LYS A 132 -15.25 -2.21 -14.06
N PHE A 133 -14.19 -1.53 -14.52
CA PHE A 133 -13.89 -1.35 -15.94
C PHE A 133 -12.81 -2.36 -16.33
N ALA A 134 -13.15 -3.29 -17.22
CA ALA A 134 -12.23 -4.33 -17.67
C ALA A 134 -11.28 -3.75 -18.72
N TYR A 135 -9.97 -3.85 -18.50
CA TYR A 135 -8.97 -3.45 -19.48
C TYR A 135 -8.58 -4.63 -20.36
N ASP A 136 -8.57 -4.41 -21.67
CA ASP A 136 -7.98 -5.34 -22.64
C ASP A 136 -6.67 -4.76 -23.19
N ALA A 137 -5.57 -5.45 -22.90
CA ALA A 137 -4.24 -5.04 -23.36
C ALA A 137 -4.01 -5.25 -24.86
N GLN A 138 -4.76 -6.16 -25.51
CA GLN A 138 -4.60 -6.43 -26.94
C GLN A 138 -5.21 -5.32 -27.78
N SER A 139 -6.45 -4.92 -27.46
CA SER A 139 -7.13 -3.83 -28.16
C SER A 139 -6.80 -2.43 -27.63
N ASP A 140 -6.10 -2.32 -26.49
CA ASP A 140 -5.85 -1.06 -25.78
C ASP A 140 -7.16 -0.31 -25.46
N THR A 141 -8.12 -1.03 -24.89
CA THR A 141 -9.43 -0.48 -24.54
C THR A 141 -9.89 -0.86 -23.14
N TYR A 142 -10.80 -0.06 -22.60
CA TYR A 142 -11.57 -0.42 -21.42
C TYR A 142 -13.00 -0.77 -21.82
N THR A 143 -13.60 -1.77 -21.19
CA THR A 143 -15.05 -2.03 -21.27
C THR A 143 -15.69 -1.57 -19.96
N CYS A 144 -16.70 -0.71 -20.04
CA CYS A 144 -17.44 -0.24 -18.86
C CYS A 144 -18.46 -1.29 -18.37
N PRO A 145 -19.03 -1.11 -17.17
CA PRO A 145 -20.09 -1.99 -16.65
C PRO A 145 -21.32 -2.12 -17.56
N GLU A 146 -21.60 -1.11 -18.39
CA GLU A 146 -22.69 -1.12 -19.38
C GLU A 146 -22.29 -1.71 -20.74
N GLY A 147 -21.13 -2.36 -20.83
CA GLY A 147 -20.62 -3.01 -22.04
C GLY A 147 -20.06 -2.07 -23.11
N GLN A 148 -20.02 -0.76 -22.87
CA GLN A 148 -19.48 0.21 -23.83
C GLN A 148 -17.94 0.23 -23.78
N MET A 149 -17.32 0.25 -24.95
CA MET A 149 -15.87 0.31 -25.11
C MET A 149 -15.36 1.75 -25.02
N LEU A 150 -14.28 1.96 -24.28
CA LEU A 150 -13.58 3.22 -24.09
C LEU A 150 -12.18 3.08 -24.70
N SER A 151 -11.91 3.86 -25.74
CA SER A 151 -10.59 3.91 -26.37
C SER A 151 -9.72 5.00 -25.75
N ARG A 152 -8.40 4.87 -25.93
CA ARG A 152 -7.43 5.87 -25.47
C ARG A 152 -7.62 7.18 -26.24
N GLN A 153 -7.90 8.26 -25.52
CA GLN A 153 -8.12 9.59 -26.09
C GLN A 153 -6.89 10.49 -25.93
N LYS A 154 -6.16 10.35 -24.83
CA LYS A 154 -5.00 11.19 -24.51
C LYS A 154 -3.94 10.40 -23.77
N THR A 155 -2.72 10.93 -23.83
CA THR A 155 -1.60 10.46 -23.04
C THR A 155 -1.02 11.64 -22.25
N LYS A 156 -0.76 11.43 -20.96
CA LYS A 156 -0.23 12.44 -20.02
C LYS A 156 1.11 11.96 -19.46
N LYS A 157 1.82 12.88 -18.79
CA LYS A 157 3.10 12.61 -18.11
C LYS A 157 4.10 11.84 -19.01
N SER A 158 4.34 12.39 -20.20
CA SER A 158 5.30 11.85 -21.17
C SER A 158 5.09 10.39 -21.52
N GLY A 159 3.83 9.95 -21.68
CA GLY A 159 3.54 8.56 -22.06
C GLY A 159 2.98 7.69 -20.95
N LYS A 160 3.23 8.04 -19.68
CA LYS A 160 3.00 7.13 -18.55
C LYS A 160 1.53 6.90 -18.21
N ILE A 161 0.68 7.90 -18.45
CA ILE A 161 -0.75 7.81 -18.12
C ILE A 161 -1.59 7.89 -19.39
N GLY A 162 -2.37 6.87 -19.68
CA GLY A 162 -3.41 6.89 -20.72
C GLY A 162 -4.76 7.33 -20.15
N GLU A 163 -5.46 8.23 -20.85
CA GLU A 163 -6.85 8.61 -20.55
C GLU A 163 -7.79 7.94 -21.55
N TYR A 164 -8.76 7.19 -21.06
CA TYR A 164 -9.72 6.41 -21.83
C TYR A 164 -11.13 6.94 -21.59
N SER A 165 -11.89 7.16 -22.66
CA SER A 165 -13.29 7.55 -22.60
C SER A 165 -14.00 7.25 -23.91
N ASN A 166 -15.33 7.28 -23.89
CA ASN A 166 -16.17 7.21 -25.07
C ASN A 166 -17.25 8.28 -24.92
N LYS A 167 -17.17 9.35 -25.72
CA LYS A 167 -18.05 10.52 -25.55
C LYS A 167 -19.46 10.21 -26.03
N GLU A 168 -19.55 9.56 -27.17
CA GLU A 168 -20.79 9.22 -27.87
C GLU A 168 -21.63 8.27 -27.01
N ALA A 169 -21.01 7.24 -26.44
CA ALA A 169 -21.66 6.31 -25.52
C ALA A 169 -22.04 6.98 -24.20
N CYS A 170 -21.18 7.83 -23.62
CA CYS A 170 -21.49 8.48 -22.34
C CYS A 170 -22.62 9.52 -22.45
N GLN A 171 -22.69 10.26 -23.56
CA GLN A 171 -23.71 11.30 -23.77
C GLN A 171 -25.13 10.73 -23.92
N SER A 172 -25.24 9.52 -24.47
CA SER A 172 -26.51 8.81 -24.63
C SER A 172 -26.84 7.86 -23.46
N CYS A 173 -25.93 7.71 -22.49
CA CYS A 173 -26.08 6.75 -21.39
C CYS A 173 -26.97 7.30 -20.27
N PRO A 174 -28.12 6.66 -19.97
CA PRO A 174 -29.03 7.12 -18.90
C PRO A 174 -28.42 6.97 -17.49
N LEU A 175 -27.37 6.15 -17.35
CA LEU A 175 -26.69 5.88 -16.09
C LEU A 175 -25.48 6.81 -15.86
N SER A 176 -25.18 7.72 -16.79
CA SER A 176 -24.10 8.71 -16.66
C SER A 176 -24.12 9.47 -15.32
N PRO A 177 -25.29 9.96 -14.81
CA PRO A 177 -25.35 10.65 -13.51
C PRO A 177 -24.89 9.81 -12.31
N HIS A 178 -24.97 8.48 -12.41
CA HIS A 178 -24.51 7.54 -11.37
C HIS A 178 -23.07 7.07 -11.61
N CYS A 179 -22.61 7.09 -12.86
CA CYS A 179 -21.29 6.62 -13.28
C CYS A 179 -20.20 7.67 -13.05
N THR A 180 -20.46 8.95 -13.24
CA THR A 180 -19.46 10.01 -13.12
C THR A 180 -20.02 11.30 -12.50
N LYS A 181 -19.16 12.05 -11.80
CA LYS A 181 -19.47 13.40 -11.30
C LYS A 181 -18.98 14.51 -12.24
N ALA A 182 -18.42 14.14 -13.40
CA ALA A 182 -17.90 15.09 -14.37
C ALA A 182 -19.06 15.92 -14.96
N LYS A 183 -18.87 17.24 -15.08
CA LYS A 183 -19.91 18.16 -15.58
C LYS A 183 -20.34 17.87 -17.03
N ASP A 184 -19.43 17.31 -17.83
CA ASP A 184 -19.68 16.93 -19.21
C ASP A 184 -20.38 15.56 -19.34
N GLY A 185 -20.66 14.86 -18.22
CA GLY A 185 -21.27 13.53 -18.21
C GLY A 185 -20.37 12.44 -18.79
N ILE A 186 -19.09 12.73 -19.06
CA ILE A 186 -18.18 11.77 -19.69
C ILE A 186 -17.33 11.10 -18.61
N ARG A 187 -17.39 9.77 -18.55
CA ARG A 187 -16.50 8.99 -17.68
C ARG A 187 -15.12 8.91 -18.31
N LYS A 188 -14.10 9.38 -17.59
CA LYS A 188 -12.69 9.30 -17.96
C LYS A 188 -11.98 8.34 -17.02
N ILE A 189 -11.32 7.33 -17.59
CA ILE A 189 -10.49 6.37 -16.85
C ILE A 189 -9.03 6.70 -17.13
N GLU A 190 -8.26 6.99 -16.08
CA GLU A 190 -6.81 7.12 -16.19
C GLU A 190 -6.16 5.78 -15.86
N ARG A 191 -5.29 5.29 -16.75
CA ARG A 191 -4.47 4.10 -16.55
C ARG A 191 -3.01 4.50 -16.44
N ASP A 192 -2.36 4.04 -15.37
CA ASP A 192 -0.91 4.07 -15.27
C ASP A 192 -0.36 2.84 -16.00
N MET A 193 0.29 3.07 -17.14
CA MET A 193 0.69 2.01 -18.07
C MET A 193 1.76 1.08 -17.47
N GLU A 194 2.48 1.52 -16.45
CA GLU A 194 3.53 0.76 -15.78
C GLU A 194 3.01 0.12 -14.49
N ASN A 195 2.32 0.91 -13.66
CA ASN A 195 1.97 0.49 -12.30
C ASN A 195 0.63 -0.24 -12.20
N ASP A 196 -0.35 0.03 -13.08
CA ASP A 196 -1.65 -0.67 -13.01
C ASP A 196 -1.55 -2.16 -13.34
N PRO A 197 -0.78 -2.62 -14.36
CA PRO A 197 -0.56 -4.05 -14.57
C PRO A 197 -0.03 -4.78 -13.33
N ILE A 198 0.93 -4.17 -12.62
CA ILE A 198 1.52 -4.73 -11.39
C ILE A 198 0.45 -4.88 -10.30
N ARG A 199 -0.42 -3.87 -10.15
CA ARG A 199 -1.53 -3.90 -9.19
C ARG A 199 -2.60 -4.92 -9.59
N GLU A 200 -2.92 -5.04 -10.87
CA GLU A 200 -3.90 -5.99 -11.39
C GLU A 200 -3.46 -7.44 -11.13
N GLU A 201 -2.19 -7.76 -11.42
CA GLU A 201 -1.59 -9.06 -11.11
C GLU A 201 -1.62 -9.35 -9.59
N ALA A 202 -1.26 -8.36 -8.76
CA ALA A 202 -1.29 -8.52 -7.31
C ALA A 202 -2.72 -8.71 -6.75
N LYS A 203 -3.74 -8.08 -7.35
CA LYS A 203 -5.15 -8.32 -7.00
C LYS A 203 -5.56 -9.74 -7.35
N ALA A 204 -5.29 -10.18 -8.58
CA ALA A 204 -5.60 -11.55 -9.01
C ALA A 204 -4.92 -12.58 -8.10
N LYS A 205 -3.66 -12.33 -7.72
CA LYS A 205 -2.92 -13.16 -6.77
C LYS A 205 -3.55 -13.15 -5.36
N ALA A 206 -3.99 -12.00 -4.86
CA ALA A 206 -4.70 -11.89 -3.59
C ALA A 206 -6.07 -12.59 -3.60
N ASP A 207 -6.76 -12.61 -4.75
CA ASP A 207 -8.07 -13.25 -4.94
C ASP A 207 -7.99 -14.76 -5.19
N SER A 208 -6.79 -15.30 -5.41
CA SER A 208 -6.57 -16.75 -5.48
C SER A 208 -6.87 -17.43 -4.13
N GLU A 209 -7.18 -18.73 -4.14
CA GLU A 209 -7.43 -19.48 -2.90
C GLU A 209 -6.24 -19.41 -1.94
N LYS A 210 -5.00 -19.56 -2.47
CA LYS A 210 -3.76 -19.38 -1.70
C LYS A 210 -3.65 -17.95 -1.13
N GLY A 211 -3.97 -16.93 -1.91
CA GLY A 211 -3.94 -15.54 -1.46
C GLY A 211 -4.93 -15.26 -0.33
N LYS A 212 -6.16 -15.77 -0.44
CA LYS A 212 -7.18 -15.67 0.61
C LYS A 212 -6.76 -16.38 1.90
N GLU A 213 -6.17 -17.57 1.79
CA GLU A 213 -5.62 -18.34 2.92
C GLU A 213 -4.56 -17.52 3.67
N ILE A 214 -3.54 -17.04 2.96
CA ILE A 214 -2.44 -16.25 3.54
C ILE A 214 -2.98 -14.97 4.19
N LEU A 215 -3.88 -14.24 3.52
CA LEU A 215 -4.46 -13.01 4.07
C LEU A 215 -5.43 -13.26 5.24
N LYS A 216 -6.01 -14.46 5.34
CA LYS A 216 -6.82 -14.90 6.50
C LYS A 216 -5.92 -15.22 7.70
N GLN A 217 -4.86 -15.99 7.50
CA GLN A 217 -3.81 -16.20 8.50
C GLN A 217 -3.19 -14.85 8.92
N ARG A 218 -3.15 -13.88 7.99
CA ARG A 218 -2.72 -12.53 8.31
C ARG A 218 -3.58 -11.82 9.35
N LYS A 219 -4.83 -12.24 9.57
CA LYS A 219 -5.71 -11.66 10.60
C LYS A 219 -5.62 -12.34 11.97
N SER A 220 -5.00 -13.53 12.09
CA SER A 220 -4.98 -14.31 13.34
C SER A 220 -4.00 -13.81 14.42
N VAL A 221 -3.02 -12.99 14.04
CA VAL A 221 -2.12 -12.33 15.01
C VAL A 221 -2.78 -11.01 15.32
N ARG A 222 -3.11 -10.81 16.59
CA ARG A 222 -3.76 -9.60 17.07
C ARG A 222 -2.86 -8.40 16.78
N ASN A 223 -3.45 -7.32 16.30
CA ASN A 223 -2.78 -6.02 16.17
C ASN A 223 -2.30 -5.57 17.55
N LEU A 224 -1.04 -5.81 17.89
CA LEU A 224 -0.35 -5.14 18.99
C LEU A 224 -0.04 -3.72 18.51
N TYR A 225 -0.98 -2.80 18.68
CA TYR A 225 -0.84 -1.34 18.48
C TYR A 225 0.08 -0.89 17.30
N GLY A 226 -0.06 -1.51 16.12
CA GLY A 226 0.75 -1.25 14.91
C GLY A 226 0.36 -2.19 13.77
N GLN A 227 0.74 -1.90 12.53
CA GLN A 227 0.43 -2.73 11.36
C GLN A 227 1.52 -3.78 11.11
N HIS A 228 1.12 -5.02 10.76
CA HIS A 228 2.03 -6.17 10.70
C HIS A 228 2.15 -6.76 9.29
N PHE A 229 3.37 -7.08 8.90
CA PHE A 229 3.71 -8.03 7.83
C PHE A 229 3.82 -9.43 8.39
N LYS A 230 3.48 -10.42 7.58
CA LYS A 230 3.34 -11.79 8.07
C LYS A 230 3.93 -12.82 7.16
N CYS A 231 4.91 -13.55 7.65
CA CYS A 231 5.56 -14.61 6.91
C CYS A 231 5.05 -16.01 7.28
N ARG A 232 4.99 -16.93 6.30
CA ARG A 232 4.91 -18.39 6.51
C ARG A 232 6.11 -19.07 5.85
N ASP A 233 6.84 -19.85 6.66
CA ASP A 233 7.82 -20.82 6.17
C ASP A 233 7.25 -22.26 6.26
N GLU A 234 7.48 -23.05 5.22
CA GLU A 234 7.32 -24.51 5.24
C GLU A 234 8.68 -25.14 5.54
N TRP A 235 8.92 -25.44 6.82
CA TRP A 235 10.06 -26.28 7.22
C TRP A 235 9.54 -27.70 7.49
N GLU A 236 9.82 -28.63 6.58
CA GLU A 236 9.90 -30.06 6.86
C GLU A 236 11.37 -30.49 6.74
N THR A 237 12.02 -30.75 7.87
CA THR A 237 12.62 -32.04 8.25
C THR A 237 13.43 -31.90 9.55
N ASP A 238 13.01 -32.68 10.56
CA ASP A 238 13.78 -33.36 11.60
C ASP A 238 15.15 -32.79 12.06
N ALA A 239 15.19 -32.20 13.25
CA ALA A 239 16.12 -32.54 14.35
C ALA A 239 15.99 -31.51 15.49
N TRP A 240 15.33 -31.92 16.58
CA TRP A 240 15.44 -31.26 17.88
C TRP A 240 16.64 -31.84 18.62
N THR A 241 17.69 -31.03 18.84
CA THR A 241 18.44 -31.02 20.11
C THR A 241 18.98 -29.61 20.33
N TRP A 242 18.32 -28.87 21.22
CA TRP A 242 18.80 -27.60 21.76
C TRP A 242 19.51 -27.91 23.09
N ASP A 243 20.84 -28.05 23.03
CA ASP A 243 21.69 -28.12 24.23
C ASP A 243 22.02 -26.68 24.64
N GLY A 244 21.24 -26.18 25.60
CA GLY A 244 21.40 -24.84 26.14
C GLY A 244 22.75 -24.66 26.83
N GLN A 245 23.57 -23.75 26.31
CA GLN A 245 24.55 -22.98 27.08
C GLN A 245 24.62 -21.56 26.52
N CYS A 246 23.96 -20.62 27.21
CA CYS A 246 24.26 -19.20 27.06
C CYS A 246 25.63 -18.93 27.68
N PHE A 247 26.57 -18.43 26.89
CA PHE A 247 27.77 -17.80 27.41
C PHE A 247 27.38 -16.45 28.03
N THR A 248 27.87 -16.27 29.26
CA THR A 248 27.91 -15.05 30.07
C THR A 248 28.53 -13.87 29.34
#